data_AF-A0A249SXG5-F1
#
_entry.id   AF-A0A249SXG5-F1
#
_cell.length_a   1.000
_cell.length_b   1.000
_cell.length_c   1.000
_cell.angle_alpha   90.00
_cell.angle_beta   90.00
_cell.angle_gamma   90.00
#
_symmetry.space_group_name_H-M   'P 1'
#
loop_
_entity.id
_entity.type
_entity.pdbx_description
1 polymer ?
#
loop_
_entity_poly.entity_id
_entity_poly.type
_entity_poly.pdbx_seq_one_letter_code
_entity_poly.pdbx_strand_id
1 'polypeptide(L)'
;MFQAMIPRTACRKCGIPALMALLALSSSCKKEQPATIGQTKAVTQVSTEKDYLSQLKTYKASKHELMAGYFRTWRDKATSTGNATTMKDLPDSLDIADVFPDYTPPGNPFWDSLRLSYIPYLHARGTKVVTAGTGLGGFDSKYSNNAAGYAAYAKDLADTISYYNMDGVDFDIEHVPTGAELTKLTGIFTAVSKYFGPKSGTGKLLIYDTNQGANSDFFRTIAPLIDYVFLQAYGRSTSNLTTNLNAYTQYIRADQFLPGFSFYEERGANWGDVTYPDNGTSRAYQYAKWKAGVKGGLFAYAIDRDIPRKTVISLRRIMR
;
A
#
# COMPACT_ATOMS: atom_id res chain seq x y z
N MET A 1 -3.10 -38.14 -60.44
CA MET A 1 -3.36 -37.55 -61.77
C MET A 1 -2.20 -36.62 -62.09
N PHE A 2 -1.42 -36.98 -63.11
CA PHE A 2 -0.39 -36.25 -63.89
C PHE A 2 0.50 -35.22 -63.15
N GLN A 3 1.80 -35.45 -62.90
CA GLN A 3 2.95 -35.63 -63.84
C GLN A 3 3.17 -34.31 -64.65
N ALA A 4 4.35 -33.68 -64.75
CA ALA A 4 5.65 -34.25 -65.07
C ALA A 4 6.83 -33.22 -65.03
N MET A 5 8.05 -33.74 -64.77
CA MET A 5 9.36 -33.51 -65.44
C MET A 5 10.06 -32.12 -65.34
N ILE A 6 11.31 -31.93 -64.86
CA ILE A 6 12.67 -32.52 -65.11
C ILE A 6 13.19 -32.23 -66.56
N PRO A 7 14.50 -32.06 -66.94
CA PRO A 7 15.82 -31.96 -66.24
C PRO A 7 16.85 -30.87 -66.72
N ARG A 8 17.93 -30.77 -65.91
CA ARG A 8 19.40 -30.60 -66.16
C ARG A 8 19.99 -30.42 -67.58
N THR A 9 21.03 -29.57 -67.63
CA THR A 9 22.36 -29.72 -68.30
C THR A 9 23.33 -28.79 -67.53
N ALA A 10 24.49 -29.14 -66.94
CA ALA A 10 25.67 -29.96 -67.22
C ALA A 10 26.80 -29.25 -68.01
N CYS A 11 27.91 -29.00 -67.30
CA CYS A 11 29.34 -29.16 -67.70
C CYS A 11 29.96 -28.13 -68.70
N ARG A 12 31.24 -27.72 -68.65
CA ARG A 12 32.47 -28.28 -68.04
C ARG A 12 33.70 -27.35 -68.26
N LYS A 13 34.79 -27.66 -67.51
CA LYS A 13 36.24 -27.42 -67.74
C LYS A 13 36.82 -26.11 -67.18
N CYS A 14 38.03 -26.04 -66.61
CA CYS A 14 39.07 -27.01 -66.16
C CYS A 14 40.18 -26.19 -65.47
N GLY A 15 40.93 -26.77 -64.52
CA GLY A 15 42.32 -26.37 -64.25
C GLY A 15 42.69 -26.08 -62.78
N ILE A 16 43.51 -26.96 -62.22
CA ILE A 16 44.19 -27.04 -60.89
C ILE A 16 45.67 -26.58 -61.09
N PRO A 17 46.62 -26.36 -60.13
CA PRO A 17 46.65 -26.43 -58.63
C PRO A 17 47.34 -25.27 -57.85
N ALA A 18 47.13 -25.31 -56.52
CA ALA A 18 48.02 -25.08 -55.36
C ALA A 18 49.32 -24.23 -55.44
N LEU A 19 49.47 -23.32 -54.45
CA LEU A 19 50.72 -23.12 -53.71
C LEU A 19 50.47 -22.54 -52.31
N MET A 20 50.98 -23.21 -51.27
CA MET A 20 51.11 -22.70 -49.91
C MET A 20 52.18 -21.60 -49.84
N ALA A 21 51.92 -20.53 -49.08
CA ALA A 21 52.96 -19.66 -48.55
C ALA A 21 52.60 -19.22 -47.12
N LEU A 22 53.40 -19.67 -46.15
CA LEU A 22 53.52 -19.12 -44.80
C LEU A 22 53.98 -17.66 -44.87
N LEU A 23 53.35 -16.75 -44.14
CA LEU A 23 54.04 -15.53 -43.70
C LEU A 23 53.61 -15.06 -42.30
N ALA A 24 54.62 -14.55 -41.62
CA ALA A 24 54.81 -14.38 -40.18
C ALA A 24 53.94 -13.33 -39.48
N LEU A 25 53.85 -13.53 -38.17
CA LEU A 25 53.30 -12.65 -37.14
C LEU A 25 53.88 -11.23 -37.17
N SER A 26 53.00 -10.24 -37.01
CA SER A 26 53.28 -9.06 -36.18
C SER A 26 51.99 -8.58 -35.51
N SER A 27 51.83 -8.94 -34.23
CA SER A 27 50.80 -8.40 -33.36
C SER A 27 51.13 -6.95 -33.01
N SER A 28 50.41 -6.00 -33.61
CA SER A 28 50.45 -4.61 -33.16
C SER A 28 49.43 -4.41 -32.03
N CYS A 29 49.92 -4.43 -30.79
CA CYS A 29 49.18 -3.96 -29.63
C CYS A 29 48.94 -2.45 -29.74
N LYS A 30 47.70 -2.04 -30.01
CA LYS A 30 47.23 -0.72 -29.57
C LYS A 30 46.92 -0.81 -28.08
N LYS A 31 47.74 -0.15 -27.28
CA LYS A 31 47.59 -0.03 -25.82
C LYS A 31 46.47 1.00 -25.57
N GLU A 32 45.25 0.54 -25.33
CA GLU A 32 44.20 1.40 -24.76
C GLU A 32 44.64 1.84 -23.36
N GLN A 33 44.64 3.15 -23.14
CA GLN A 33 44.84 3.70 -21.80
C GLN A 33 43.68 3.25 -20.92
N PRO A 34 43.92 2.84 -19.66
CA PRO A 34 42.84 2.62 -18.73
C PRO A 34 42.10 3.95 -18.54
N ALA A 35 40.82 3.98 -18.88
CA ALA A 35 39.94 5.05 -18.51
C ALA A 35 40.07 5.25 -16.99
N THR A 36 40.51 6.45 -16.60
CA THR A 36 40.60 6.85 -15.22
C THR A 36 39.20 6.71 -14.61
N ILE A 37 39.05 5.79 -13.66
CA ILE A 37 37.83 5.66 -12.86
C ILE A 37 37.66 7.02 -12.20
N GLY A 38 36.70 7.80 -12.72
CA GLY A 38 36.28 9.04 -12.10
C GLY A 38 35.97 8.71 -10.65
N GLN A 39 36.68 9.36 -9.73
CA GLN A 39 36.38 9.32 -8.31
C GLN A 39 34.88 9.53 -8.16
N THR A 40 34.16 8.48 -7.77
CA THR A 40 32.83 8.64 -7.20
C THR A 40 33.04 9.56 -6.01
N LYS A 41 32.63 10.83 -6.15
CA LYS A 41 32.45 11.70 -4.99
C LYS A 41 31.56 10.93 -4.04
N ALA A 42 32.15 10.39 -2.98
CA ALA A 42 31.39 9.95 -1.83
C ALA A 42 30.59 11.19 -1.38
N VAL A 43 29.28 11.14 -1.55
CA VAL A 43 28.38 12.10 -0.93
C VAL A 43 28.37 11.73 0.54
N THR A 44 29.41 12.14 1.26
CA THR A 44 29.44 12.11 2.71
C THR A 44 28.68 13.34 3.20
N GLN A 45 27.37 13.36 3.00
CA GLN A 45 26.49 14.26 3.73
C GLN A 45 25.96 13.46 4.92
N VAL A 46 26.54 13.71 6.10
CA VAL A 46 25.83 13.40 7.33
C VAL A 46 24.62 14.33 7.35
N SER A 47 23.48 13.85 6.85
CA SER A 47 22.21 14.57 6.96
C SER A 47 21.86 14.70 8.43
N THR A 48 21.60 15.91 8.91
CA THR A 48 21.06 16.07 10.26
C THR A 48 19.69 15.37 10.35
N GLU A 49 19.22 15.03 11.55
CA GLU A 49 17.87 14.47 11.72
C GLU A 49 16.81 15.40 11.10
N LYS A 50 16.99 16.71 11.24
CA LYS A 50 16.13 17.72 10.62
C LYS A 50 16.11 17.60 9.09
N ASP A 51 17.28 17.47 8.46
CA ASP A 51 17.37 17.33 7.00
C ASP A 51 16.72 16.02 6.52
N TYR A 52 16.94 14.94 7.27
CA TYR A 52 16.34 13.65 7.00
C TYR A 52 14.80 13.69 7.07
N LEU A 53 14.24 14.24 8.15
CA LEU A 53 12.79 14.39 8.30
C LEU A 53 12.19 15.34 7.24
N SER A 54 12.93 16.39 6.86
CA SER A 54 12.51 17.29 5.78
C SER A 54 12.47 16.57 4.42
N GLN A 55 13.45 15.71 4.13
CA GLN A 55 13.47 14.92 2.90
C GLN A 55 12.32 13.90 2.87
N LEU A 56 12.04 13.22 3.99
CA LEU A 56 10.88 12.33 4.09
C LEU A 56 9.57 13.06 3.79
N LYS A 57 9.35 14.23 4.42
CA LYS A 57 8.14 15.04 4.16
C LYS A 57 8.06 15.52 2.72
N THR A 58 9.19 15.88 2.11
CA THR A 58 9.24 16.29 0.70
C THR A 58 8.87 15.14 -0.23
N TYR A 59 9.40 13.94 0.02
CA TYR A 59 9.04 12.73 -0.71
C TYR A 59 7.53 12.45 -0.58
N LYS A 60 6.98 12.46 0.63
CA LYS A 60 5.55 12.20 0.87
C LYS A 60 4.61 13.28 0.32
N ALA A 61 5.10 14.50 0.12
CA ALA A 61 4.35 15.55 -0.56
C ALA A 61 4.38 15.42 -2.10
N SER A 62 5.34 14.67 -2.65
CA SER A 62 5.44 14.43 -4.08
C SER A 62 4.43 13.39 -4.56
N LYS A 63 4.18 13.30 -5.87
CA LYS A 63 3.33 12.23 -6.42
C LYS A 63 4.06 10.89 -6.34
N HIS A 64 3.49 9.94 -5.61
CA HIS A 64 3.98 8.57 -5.46
C HIS A 64 2.82 7.60 -5.19
N GLU A 65 3.08 6.30 -5.30
CA GLU A 65 2.14 5.27 -4.83
C GLU A 65 2.25 5.16 -3.30
N LEU A 66 1.11 5.23 -2.61
CA LEU A 66 1.02 5.22 -1.15
C LEU A 66 1.28 3.82 -0.58
N MET A 67 1.78 3.77 0.65
CA MET A 67 1.72 2.60 1.51
C MET A 67 0.96 2.92 2.78
N ALA A 68 -0.12 2.17 3.02
CA ALA A 68 -0.84 2.17 4.29
C ALA A 68 -0.61 0.87 5.08
N GLY A 69 -0.88 0.89 6.38
CA GLY A 69 -0.74 -0.30 7.22
C GLY A 69 -1.63 -0.28 8.44
N TYR A 70 -2.39 -1.35 8.64
CA TYR A 70 -3.19 -1.57 9.85
C TYR A 70 -2.31 -2.12 10.96
N PHE A 71 -2.14 -1.32 12.01
CA PHE A 71 -1.43 -1.70 13.23
C PHE A 71 -2.44 -2.12 14.30
N ARG A 72 -2.41 -3.40 14.69
CA ARG A 72 -3.34 -3.96 15.66
C ARG A 72 -2.97 -3.48 17.06
N THR A 73 -3.83 -2.68 17.70
CA THR A 73 -3.47 -2.02 18.98
C THR A 73 -3.16 -3.02 20.08
N TRP A 74 -3.84 -4.17 20.09
CA TRP A 74 -3.61 -5.23 21.07
C TRP A 74 -2.28 -5.99 20.90
N ARG A 75 -1.47 -5.59 19.91
CA ARG A 75 -0.11 -6.07 19.66
C ARG A 75 0.96 -5.02 19.97
N ASP A 76 0.59 -3.82 20.39
CA ASP A 76 1.54 -2.79 20.84
C ASP A 76 2.11 -3.12 22.23
N LYS A 77 3.39 -2.82 22.45
CA LYS A 77 4.09 -2.91 23.74
C LYS A 77 3.39 -2.15 24.87
N ALA A 78 2.77 -1.01 24.57
CA ALA A 78 2.04 -0.23 25.56
C ALA A 78 0.73 -0.90 26.00
N THR A 79 0.20 -1.85 25.21
CA THR A 79 -1.08 -2.49 25.50
C THR A 79 -0.96 -3.63 26.51
N SER A 80 0.05 -4.49 26.35
CA SER A 80 0.29 -5.64 27.22
C SER A 80 1.76 -6.03 27.25
N THR A 81 2.22 -6.50 28.40
CA THR A 81 3.52 -7.15 28.53
C THR A 81 3.58 -8.40 27.62
N GLY A 82 4.72 -8.60 26.96
CA GLY A 82 4.94 -9.70 26.01
C GLY A 82 4.72 -9.36 24.53
N ASN A 83 4.08 -8.22 24.24
CA ASN A 83 4.03 -7.70 22.87
C ASN A 83 5.41 -7.25 22.38
N ALA A 84 5.71 -7.50 21.10
CA ALA A 84 7.06 -7.37 20.55
C ALA A 84 7.31 -6.05 19.80
N THR A 85 6.27 -5.35 19.37
CA THR A 85 6.34 -4.19 18.48
C THR A 85 5.67 -2.97 19.10
N THR A 86 6.04 -1.78 18.62
CA THR A 86 5.34 -0.52 18.92
C THR A 86 5.08 0.23 17.61
N MET A 87 4.07 1.10 17.58
CA MET A 87 3.85 1.98 16.42
C MET A 87 5.08 2.84 16.05
N LYS A 88 6.04 3.07 16.98
CA LYS A 88 7.31 3.74 16.64
C LYS A 88 8.26 2.89 15.79
N ASP A 89 8.05 1.58 15.74
CA ASP A 89 8.82 0.65 14.91
C ASP A 89 8.35 0.64 13.44
N LEU A 90 7.24 1.31 13.13
CA LEU A 90 6.73 1.45 11.76
C LEU A 90 7.77 2.12 10.84
N PRO A 91 7.89 1.67 9.57
CA PRO A 91 8.90 2.20 8.66
C PRO A 91 8.60 3.66 8.29
N ASP A 92 9.64 4.49 8.25
CA ASP A 92 9.52 5.92 7.91
C ASP A 92 8.92 6.18 6.52
N SER A 93 8.99 5.20 5.61
CA SER A 93 8.37 5.24 4.27
C SER A 93 6.87 4.96 4.26
N LEU A 94 6.24 4.68 5.41
CA LEU A 94 4.79 4.46 5.51
C LEU A 94 4.05 5.81 5.41
N ASP A 95 3.06 5.91 4.53
CA ASP A 95 2.30 7.13 4.31
C ASP A 95 1.12 7.26 5.28
N ILE A 96 0.44 6.15 5.55
CA ILE A 96 -0.73 6.09 6.42
C ILE A 96 -0.58 4.93 7.42
N ALA A 97 -0.61 5.23 8.71
CA ALA A 97 -0.73 4.24 9.76
C ALA A 97 -2.18 4.20 10.24
N ASP A 98 -2.85 3.06 10.08
CA ASP A 98 -4.19 2.86 10.65
C ASP A 98 -4.07 2.23 12.04
N VAL A 99 -4.66 2.90 13.03
CA VAL A 99 -4.84 2.41 14.38
C VAL A 99 -6.05 1.48 14.38
N PHE A 100 -5.81 0.17 14.45
CA PHE A 100 -6.86 -0.87 14.38
C PHE A 100 -7.10 -1.50 15.76
N PRO A 101 -8.09 -1.00 16.54
CA PRO A 101 -8.36 -1.50 17.88
C PRO A 101 -9.40 -2.61 17.92
N ASP A 102 -9.23 -3.49 18.90
CA ASP A 102 -10.21 -4.48 19.33
C ASP A 102 -10.04 -4.71 20.84
N TYR A 103 -9.10 -5.57 21.22
CA TYR A 103 -8.78 -5.92 22.61
C TYR A 103 -7.96 -4.84 23.36
N THR A 104 -8.30 -3.55 23.20
CA THR A 104 -7.61 -2.42 23.85
C THR A 104 -8.64 -1.49 24.48
N PRO A 105 -8.98 -1.69 25.77
CA PRO A 105 -10.06 -0.94 26.42
C PRO A 105 -9.71 0.56 26.58
N PRO A 106 -10.69 1.46 26.75
CA PRO A 106 -10.46 2.91 26.83
C PRO A 106 -9.47 3.38 27.90
N GLY A 107 -9.33 2.66 29.01
CA GLY A 107 -8.37 2.98 30.09
C GLY A 107 -6.96 2.41 29.89
N ASN A 108 -6.67 1.78 28.75
CA ASN A 108 -5.38 1.16 28.50
C ASN A 108 -4.27 2.22 28.22
N PRO A 109 -3.03 2.04 28.75
CA PRO A 109 -1.90 2.97 28.53
C PRO A 109 -1.51 3.19 27.06
N PHE A 110 -1.95 2.33 26.15
CA PHE A 110 -1.80 2.52 24.72
C PHE A 110 -2.35 3.86 24.26
N TRP A 111 -3.50 4.31 24.76
CA TRP A 111 -4.15 5.54 24.30
C TRP A 111 -3.35 6.80 24.66
N ASP A 112 -2.75 6.83 25.84
CA ASP A 112 -1.81 7.90 26.21
C ASP A 112 -0.54 7.83 25.37
N SER A 113 0.00 6.64 25.15
CA SER A 113 1.17 6.43 24.29
C SER A 113 0.90 6.89 22.85
N LEU A 114 -0.29 6.59 22.33
CA LEU A 114 -0.74 6.99 21.00
C LEU A 114 -0.76 8.52 20.86
N ARG A 115 -1.48 9.20 21.76
CA ARG A 115 -1.67 10.66 21.71
C ARG A 115 -0.39 11.43 22.00
N LEU A 116 0.34 11.05 23.05
CA LEU A 116 1.45 11.84 23.57
C LEU A 116 2.79 11.50 22.91
N SER A 117 2.90 10.33 22.25
CA SER A 117 4.19 9.80 21.81
C SER A 117 4.17 9.31 20.36
N TYR A 118 3.21 8.47 19.97
CA TYR A 118 3.23 7.81 18.66
C TYR A 118 2.81 8.75 17.54
N ILE A 119 1.69 9.46 17.69
CA ILE A 119 1.20 10.40 16.68
C ILE A 119 2.24 11.52 16.42
N PRO A 120 2.78 12.22 17.44
CA PRO A 120 3.84 13.21 17.22
C PRO A 120 5.07 12.63 16.50
N TYR A 121 5.47 11.41 16.86
CA TYR A 121 6.63 10.73 16.26
C TYR A 121 6.41 10.40 14.77
N LEU A 122 5.21 9.92 14.42
CA LEU A 122 4.82 9.59 13.05
C LEU A 122 4.62 10.85 12.19
N HIS A 123 3.99 11.90 12.75
CA HIS A 123 3.84 13.21 12.11
C HIS A 123 5.19 13.88 11.82
N ALA A 124 6.17 13.72 12.70
CA ALA A 124 7.53 14.19 12.46
C ALA A 124 8.16 13.57 11.19
N ARG A 125 7.73 12.37 10.81
CA ARG A 125 8.13 11.63 9.58
C ARG A 125 7.16 11.81 8.41
N GLY A 126 6.12 12.63 8.58
CA GLY A 126 5.08 12.85 7.57
C GLY A 126 4.12 11.67 7.37
N THR A 127 4.12 10.67 8.25
CA THR A 127 3.13 9.59 8.23
C THR A 127 1.83 10.11 8.83
N LYS A 128 0.73 10.00 8.08
CA LYS A 128 -0.62 10.28 8.57
C LYS A 128 -1.10 9.15 9.48
N VAL A 129 -1.89 9.46 10.49
CA VAL A 129 -2.45 8.47 11.41
C VAL A 129 -3.97 8.51 11.32
N VAL A 130 -4.59 7.40 10.94
CA VAL A 130 -6.06 7.23 10.87
C VAL A 130 -6.49 6.13 11.84
N THR A 131 -7.79 5.89 11.97
CA THR A 131 -8.32 4.80 12.81
C THR A 131 -9.54 4.15 12.17
N ALA A 132 -9.52 2.82 12.06
CA ALA A 132 -10.67 2.01 11.69
C ALA A 132 -11.63 1.72 12.87
N GLY A 133 -11.11 1.81 14.10
CA GLY A 133 -11.81 1.39 15.31
C GLY A 133 -13.00 2.21 15.77
N THR A 134 -13.26 3.33 15.11
CA THR A 134 -14.37 4.23 15.46
C THR A 134 -15.59 4.01 14.57
N GLY A 135 -15.49 3.17 13.54
CA GLY A 135 -16.39 3.16 12.38
C GLY A 135 -17.88 2.99 12.72
N LEU A 136 -18.28 2.06 13.58
CA LEU A 136 -19.70 1.90 13.93
C LEU A 136 -19.97 1.31 15.32
N GLY A 137 -18.93 0.89 16.04
CA GLY A 137 -19.04 0.24 17.35
C GLY A 137 -19.78 1.12 18.35
N GLY A 138 -20.92 0.64 18.86
CA GLY A 138 -21.73 1.38 19.83
C GLY A 138 -22.55 2.53 19.23
N PHE A 139 -22.71 2.62 17.90
CA PHE A 139 -23.61 3.64 17.33
C PHE A 139 -25.02 3.52 17.90
N ASP A 140 -25.63 2.33 17.82
CA ASP A 140 -27.04 2.13 18.18
C ASP A 140 -27.31 2.25 19.69
N SER A 141 -26.27 2.19 20.53
CA SER A 141 -26.41 2.39 21.97
C SER A 141 -26.36 3.86 22.38
N LYS A 142 -25.85 4.77 21.53
CA LYS A 142 -25.64 6.19 21.84
C LYS A 142 -26.43 7.14 20.93
N TYR A 143 -26.76 6.73 19.71
CA TYR A 143 -27.34 7.60 18.69
C TYR A 143 -28.62 7.04 18.09
N SER A 144 -29.50 7.95 17.67
CA SER A 144 -30.73 7.57 16.96
C SER A 144 -30.47 7.31 15.48
N ASN A 145 -31.23 6.39 14.88
CA ASN A 145 -31.12 6.06 13.46
C ASN A 145 -31.88 7.07 12.58
N ASN A 146 -31.46 8.34 12.62
CA ASN A 146 -32.01 9.44 11.82
C ASN A 146 -30.95 10.53 11.61
N ALA A 147 -31.29 11.58 10.85
CA ALA A 147 -30.37 12.66 10.51
C ALA A 147 -29.71 13.34 11.73
N ALA A 148 -30.44 13.51 12.84
CA ALA A 148 -29.90 14.12 14.05
C ALA A 148 -28.89 13.19 14.75
N GLY A 149 -29.18 11.90 14.84
CA GLY A 149 -28.25 10.93 15.39
C GLY A 149 -26.99 10.74 14.54
N TYR A 150 -27.10 10.73 13.20
CA TYR A 150 -25.93 10.69 12.31
C TYR A 150 -25.05 11.93 12.48
N ALA A 151 -25.66 13.11 12.60
CA ALA A 151 -24.93 14.36 12.82
C ALA A 151 -24.22 14.38 14.18
N ALA A 152 -24.87 13.88 15.23
CA ALA A 152 -24.29 13.76 16.56
C ALA A 152 -23.10 12.79 16.58
N TYR A 153 -23.25 11.62 15.96
CA TYR A 153 -22.17 10.64 15.79
C TYR A 153 -20.99 11.23 15.02
N ALA A 154 -21.24 11.87 13.87
CA ALA A 154 -20.19 12.49 13.06
C ALA A 154 -19.41 13.57 13.83
N LYS A 155 -20.10 14.34 14.69
CA LYS A 155 -19.45 15.33 15.55
C LYS A 155 -18.59 14.67 16.63
N ASP A 156 -19.11 13.69 17.35
CA ASP A 156 -18.37 12.96 18.41
C ASP A 156 -17.11 12.28 17.84
N LEU A 157 -17.24 11.73 16.63
CA LEU A 157 -16.12 11.20 15.87
C LEU A 157 -15.08 12.28 15.54
N ALA A 158 -15.51 13.43 15.01
CA ALA A 158 -14.63 14.55 14.72
C ALA A 158 -13.91 15.09 15.96
N ASP A 159 -14.62 15.21 17.09
CA ASP A 159 -14.06 15.63 18.37
C ASP A 159 -12.98 14.62 18.85
N THR A 160 -13.24 13.32 18.70
CA THR A 160 -12.29 12.24 19.05
C THR A 160 -11.03 12.32 18.19
N ILE A 161 -11.18 12.43 16.87
CA ILE A 161 -10.06 12.56 15.94
C ILE A 161 -9.23 13.82 16.23
N SER A 162 -9.88 14.93 16.55
CA SER A 162 -9.19 16.15 16.96
C SER A 162 -8.47 16.00 18.30
N TYR A 163 -9.05 15.31 19.28
CA TYR A 163 -8.44 15.10 20.59
C TYR A 163 -7.11 14.32 20.52
N TYR A 164 -7.06 13.28 19.68
CA TYR A 164 -5.83 12.52 19.43
C TYR A 164 -4.89 13.21 18.44
N ASN A 165 -5.33 14.25 17.74
CA ASN A 165 -4.65 14.84 16.58
C ASN A 165 -4.42 13.80 15.47
N MET A 166 -5.39 12.94 15.21
CA MET A 166 -5.38 12.00 14.08
C MET A 166 -5.75 12.71 12.78
N ASP A 167 -5.40 12.11 11.65
CA ASP A 167 -5.52 12.65 10.29
C ASP A 167 -6.75 12.18 9.54
N GLY A 168 -7.59 11.33 10.13
CA GLY A 168 -8.80 10.86 9.47
C GLY A 168 -9.36 9.60 10.08
N VAL A 169 -10.36 9.06 9.40
CA VAL A 169 -11.14 7.89 9.81
C VAL A 169 -11.20 6.89 8.68
N ASP A 170 -11.19 5.62 9.07
CA ASP A 170 -11.44 4.48 8.19
C ASP A 170 -12.71 3.76 8.63
N PHE A 171 -13.51 3.33 7.66
CA PHE A 171 -14.74 2.59 7.89
C PHE A 171 -14.61 1.24 7.20
N ASP A 172 -14.38 0.20 8.00
CA ASP A 172 -14.36 -1.19 7.57
C ASP A 172 -15.80 -1.72 7.42
N ILE A 173 -16.23 -1.95 6.18
CA ILE A 173 -17.55 -2.46 5.81
C ILE A 173 -17.37 -3.68 4.90
N GLU A 174 -17.51 -4.86 5.49
CA GLU A 174 -17.19 -6.15 4.87
C GLU A 174 -18.38 -6.87 4.24
N HIS A 175 -19.51 -6.18 4.07
CA HIS A 175 -20.73 -6.71 3.48
C HIS A 175 -21.42 -5.65 2.61
N VAL A 176 -22.40 -6.07 1.80
CA VAL A 176 -23.22 -5.15 1.02
C VAL A 176 -24.43 -4.72 1.86
N PRO A 177 -24.50 -3.46 2.33
CA PRO A 177 -25.62 -2.99 3.13
C PRO A 177 -26.90 -2.93 2.31
N THR A 178 -28.03 -3.29 2.92
CA THR A 178 -29.36 -3.25 2.26
C THR A 178 -30.43 -2.67 3.18
N GLY A 179 -31.57 -2.26 2.63
CA GLY A 179 -32.74 -1.81 3.39
C GLY A 179 -32.44 -0.68 4.39
N ALA A 180 -32.81 -0.90 5.66
CA ALA A 180 -32.61 0.08 6.74
C ALA A 180 -31.13 0.35 7.03
N GLU A 181 -30.26 -0.66 6.84
CA GLU A 181 -28.82 -0.50 7.05
C GLU A 181 -28.18 0.35 5.96
N LEU A 182 -28.58 0.15 4.70
CA LEU A 182 -28.15 1.02 3.60
C LEU A 182 -28.49 2.49 3.88
N THR A 183 -29.70 2.74 4.37
CA THR A 183 -30.15 4.10 4.76
C THR A 183 -29.29 4.65 5.89
N LYS A 184 -29.04 3.85 6.92
CA LYS A 184 -28.22 4.22 8.07
C LYS A 184 -26.79 4.57 7.67
N LEU A 185 -26.09 3.66 6.99
CA LEU A 185 -24.69 3.85 6.64
C LEU A 185 -24.51 5.00 5.65
N THR A 186 -25.40 5.14 4.67
CA THR A 186 -25.41 6.30 3.77
C THR A 186 -25.58 7.61 4.53
N GLY A 187 -26.49 7.64 5.51
CA GLY A 187 -26.71 8.80 6.37
C GLY A 187 -25.49 9.14 7.23
N ILE A 188 -24.83 8.13 7.79
CA ILE A 188 -23.59 8.27 8.56
C ILE A 188 -22.47 8.82 7.68
N PHE A 189 -22.16 8.19 6.54
CA PHE A 189 -21.12 8.68 5.62
C PHE A 189 -21.39 10.11 5.15
N THR A 190 -22.65 10.44 4.86
CA THR A 190 -23.04 11.81 4.50
C THR A 190 -22.75 12.79 5.64
N ALA A 191 -23.10 12.46 6.89
CA ALA A 191 -22.83 13.31 8.03
C ALA A 191 -21.33 13.45 8.32
N VAL A 192 -20.58 12.35 8.25
CA VAL A 192 -19.12 12.27 8.45
C VAL A 192 -18.38 13.07 7.39
N SER A 193 -18.87 13.09 6.14
CA SER A 193 -18.25 13.84 5.03
C SER A 193 -18.19 15.37 5.21
N LYS A 194 -18.87 15.89 6.24
CA LYS A 194 -18.75 17.31 6.65
C LYS A 194 -17.44 17.60 7.37
N TYR A 195 -16.82 16.60 7.98
CA TYR A 195 -15.60 16.73 8.79
C TYR A 195 -14.39 16.06 8.15
N PHE A 196 -14.62 15.03 7.34
CA PHE A 196 -13.61 14.20 6.71
C PHE A 196 -13.88 14.05 5.21
N GLY A 197 -12.87 13.66 4.45
CA GLY A 197 -13.03 13.43 3.02
C GLY A 197 -12.91 14.70 2.19
N PRO A 198 -12.92 14.56 0.85
CA PRO A 198 -12.76 15.67 -0.10
C PRO A 198 -13.81 16.77 0.02
N LYS A 199 -15.00 16.47 0.56
CA LYS A 199 -16.09 17.45 0.72
C LYS A 199 -15.96 18.33 1.96
N SER A 200 -15.13 17.95 2.93
CA SER A 200 -15.00 18.65 4.21
C SER A 200 -14.14 19.92 4.14
N GLY A 201 -13.17 19.97 3.22
CA GLY A 201 -12.16 21.03 3.15
C GLY A 201 -11.15 21.03 4.33
N THR A 202 -11.19 20.04 5.23
CA THR A 202 -10.31 19.97 6.42
C THR A 202 -8.95 19.36 6.14
N GLY A 203 -8.82 18.63 5.03
CA GLY A 203 -7.66 17.78 4.72
C GLY A 203 -7.58 16.50 5.54
N LYS A 204 -8.56 16.23 6.41
CA LYS A 204 -8.68 14.97 7.16
C LYS A 204 -9.29 13.89 6.26
N LEU A 205 -8.73 12.68 6.32
CA LEU A 205 -9.07 11.57 5.44
C LEU A 205 -10.41 10.93 5.82
N LEU A 206 -11.20 10.57 4.80
CA LEU A 206 -12.29 9.59 4.92
C LEU A 206 -11.99 8.39 4.03
N ILE A 207 -11.72 7.24 4.65
CA ILE A 207 -11.36 6.00 3.97
C ILE A 207 -12.53 5.01 4.07
N TYR A 208 -12.74 4.28 2.97
CA TYR A 208 -13.67 3.17 2.89
C TYR A 208 -12.88 1.87 2.70
N ASP A 209 -12.78 1.07 3.75
CA ASP A 209 -12.18 -0.26 3.70
C ASP A 209 -13.24 -1.34 3.51
N THR A 210 -12.97 -2.30 2.64
CA THR A 210 -13.93 -3.35 2.31
C THR A 210 -13.29 -4.55 1.65
N ASN A 211 -13.91 -5.72 1.80
CA ASN A 211 -13.64 -6.90 0.97
C ASN A 211 -14.62 -7.03 -0.23
N GLN A 212 -15.57 -6.10 -0.39
CA GLN A 212 -16.62 -6.13 -1.41
C GLN A 212 -16.17 -5.48 -2.73
N GLY A 213 -16.94 -5.73 -3.81
CA GLY A 213 -16.75 -5.07 -5.10
C GLY A 213 -17.54 -3.75 -5.21
N ALA A 214 -17.25 -2.97 -6.25
CA ALA A 214 -17.86 -1.64 -6.48
C ALA A 214 -19.35 -1.65 -6.89
N ASN A 215 -19.97 -2.82 -7.06
CA ASN A 215 -21.31 -2.95 -7.62
C ASN A 215 -22.41 -2.96 -6.55
N SER A 216 -22.41 -1.96 -5.67
CA SER A 216 -23.45 -1.75 -4.67
C SER A 216 -23.96 -0.32 -4.71
N ASP A 217 -25.26 -0.13 -4.46
CA ASP A 217 -25.84 1.23 -4.35
C ASP A 217 -25.20 2.01 -3.21
N PHE A 218 -24.79 1.31 -2.15
CA PHE A 218 -24.00 1.89 -1.06
C PHE A 218 -22.71 2.53 -1.57
N PHE A 219 -21.85 1.76 -2.23
CA PHE A 219 -20.56 2.28 -2.71
C PHE A 219 -20.75 3.45 -3.68
N ARG A 220 -21.68 3.32 -4.63
CA ARG A 220 -21.98 4.40 -5.59
C ARG A 220 -22.38 5.70 -4.90
N THR A 221 -23.09 5.61 -3.78
CA THR A 221 -23.55 6.77 -3.01
C THR A 221 -22.41 7.42 -2.24
N ILE A 222 -21.50 6.63 -1.66
CA ILE A 222 -20.39 7.14 -0.84
C ILE A 222 -19.13 7.48 -1.62
N ALA A 223 -18.96 6.97 -2.85
CA ALA A 223 -17.79 7.22 -3.71
C ALA A 223 -17.36 8.70 -3.82
N PRO A 224 -18.27 9.69 -3.98
CA PRO A 224 -17.86 11.10 -4.02
C PRO A 224 -17.51 11.70 -2.64
N LEU A 225 -17.69 10.96 -1.55
CA LEU A 225 -17.47 11.42 -0.18
C LEU A 225 -16.09 11.03 0.37
N ILE A 226 -15.44 10.03 -0.22
CA ILE A 226 -14.25 9.36 0.32
C ILE A 226 -12.97 9.80 -0.41
N ASP A 227 -11.84 9.79 0.30
CA ASP A 227 -10.51 9.99 -0.29
C ASP A 227 -10.00 8.72 -0.95
N TYR A 228 -10.12 7.58 -0.25
CA TYR A 228 -9.55 6.31 -0.68
C TYR A 228 -10.53 5.14 -0.47
N VAL A 229 -10.42 4.15 -1.36
CA VAL A 229 -10.97 2.81 -1.17
C VAL A 229 -9.82 1.87 -0.87
N PHE A 230 -9.89 1.22 0.28
CA PHE A 230 -9.01 0.13 0.66
C PHE A 230 -9.75 -1.17 0.34
N LEU A 231 -9.28 -1.90 -0.68
CA LEU A 231 -9.82 -3.21 -1.02
C LEU A 231 -9.00 -4.30 -0.34
N GLN A 232 -9.58 -4.98 0.65
CA GLN A 232 -9.00 -6.16 1.28
C GLN A 232 -8.90 -7.30 0.26
N ALA A 233 -7.73 -7.45 -0.35
CA ALA A 233 -7.47 -8.38 -1.44
C ALA A 233 -6.59 -9.57 -1.00
N TYR A 234 -6.75 -9.98 0.25
CA TYR A 234 -5.97 -11.07 0.85
C TYR A 234 -6.16 -12.37 0.05
N GLY A 235 -5.05 -13.02 -0.30
CA GLY A 235 -5.08 -14.25 -1.09
C GLY A 235 -5.49 -14.11 -2.57
N ARG A 236 -5.91 -12.92 -3.03
CA ARG A 236 -6.45 -12.73 -4.40
C ARG A 236 -5.34 -12.66 -5.46
N SER A 237 -5.71 -12.79 -6.74
CA SER A 237 -4.77 -12.67 -7.86
C SER A 237 -4.71 -11.24 -8.40
N THR A 238 -3.63 -10.87 -9.08
CA THR A 238 -3.54 -9.57 -9.79
C THR A 238 -4.59 -9.43 -10.89
N SER A 239 -5.04 -10.53 -11.51
CA SER A 239 -6.18 -10.51 -12.43
C SER A 239 -7.48 -10.09 -11.73
N ASN A 240 -7.72 -10.56 -10.49
CA ASN A 240 -8.85 -10.11 -9.68
C ASN A 240 -8.74 -8.62 -9.31
N LEU A 241 -7.52 -8.12 -9.06
CA LEU A 241 -7.30 -6.69 -8.83
C LEU A 241 -7.65 -5.86 -10.07
N THR A 242 -7.26 -6.28 -11.26
CA THR A 242 -7.64 -5.61 -12.52
C THR A 242 -9.16 -5.54 -12.69
N THR A 243 -9.87 -6.63 -12.43
CA THR A 243 -11.35 -6.64 -12.49
C THR A 243 -11.96 -5.65 -11.50
N ASN A 244 -11.49 -5.65 -10.26
CA ASN A 244 -12.01 -4.73 -9.24
C ASN A 244 -11.69 -3.28 -9.57
N LEU A 245 -10.45 -2.98 -9.94
CA LEU A 245 -10.06 -1.62 -10.32
C LEU A 245 -10.94 -1.10 -11.46
N ASN A 246 -11.19 -1.90 -12.50
CA ASN A 246 -12.07 -1.51 -13.61
C ASN A 246 -13.51 -1.21 -13.14
N ALA A 247 -14.01 -1.93 -12.14
CA ALA A 247 -15.33 -1.66 -11.57
C ALA A 247 -15.34 -0.39 -10.69
N TYR A 248 -14.33 -0.22 -9.83
CA TYR A 248 -14.18 0.94 -8.95
C TYR A 248 -13.97 2.24 -9.72
N THR A 249 -13.17 2.21 -10.80
CA THR A 249 -12.82 3.39 -11.60
C THR A 249 -13.98 3.96 -12.44
N GLN A 250 -15.15 3.33 -12.39
CA GLN A 250 -16.39 3.94 -12.87
C GLN A 250 -16.90 5.07 -11.96
N TYR A 251 -16.47 5.10 -10.69
CA TYR A 251 -16.98 6.03 -9.67
C TYR A 251 -15.88 6.83 -8.96
N ILE A 252 -14.65 6.33 -8.93
CA ILE A 252 -13.47 6.99 -8.32
C ILE A 252 -12.31 7.07 -9.32
N ARG A 253 -11.32 7.89 -9.02
CA ARG A 253 -10.05 7.88 -9.78
C ARG A 253 -9.22 6.64 -9.38
N ALA A 254 -8.38 6.16 -10.31
CA ALA A 254 -7.50 5.04 -10.04
C ALA A 254 -6.53 5.29 -8.85
N ASP A 255 -6.12 6.55 -8.66
CA ASP A 255 -5.24 6.96 -7.56
C ASP A 255 -5.92 6.98 -6.18
N GLN A 256 -7.22 6.69 -6.12
CA GLN A 256 -7.97 6.50 -4.87
C GLN A 256 -8.06 5.02 -4.47
N PHE A 257 -7.63 4.08 -5.33
CA PHE A 257 -7.77 2.64 -5.09
C PHE A 257 -6.47 2.02 -4.56
N LEU A 258 -6.52 1.44 -3.37
CA LEU A 258 -5.42 0.72 -2.74
C LEU A 258 -5.84 -0.72 -2.43
N PRO A 259 -5.35 -1.73 -3.16
CA PRO A 259 -5.56 -3.12 -2.78
C PRO A 259 -4.61 -3.52 -1.64
N GLY A 260 -5.14 -4.32 -0.72
CA GLY A 260 -4.44 -4.77 0.47
C GLY A 260 -3.98 -6.21 0.41
N PHE A 261 -2.84 -6.46 1.03
CA PHE A 261 -2.36 -7.81 1.36
C PHE A 261 -2.29 -7.97 2.87
N SER A 262 -2.19 -9.20 3.36
CA SER A 262 -2.14 -9.50 4.80
C SER A 262 -0.81 -10.14 5.20
N PHE A 263 -0.19 -9.66 6.27
CA PHE A 263 0.85 -10.45 6.94
C PHE A 263 0.24 -11.64 7.68
N TYR A 264 1.05 -12.67 7.96
CA TYR A 264 0.57 -13.80 8.76
C TYR A 264 0.33 -13.40 10.23
N GLU A 265 -0.94 -13.36 10.61
CA GLU A 265 -1.37 -13.24 12.00
C GLU A 265 -1.09 -14.53 12.78
N GLU A 266 -0.61 -14.40 14.02
CA GLU A 266 -0.49 -15.53 14.92
C GLU A 266 -1.82 -16.27 15.08
N ARG A 267 -1.85 -17.55 14.69
CA ARG A 267 -3.05 -18.42 14.71
C ARG A 267 -4.20 -17.92 13.80
N GLY A 268 -3.92 -16.98 12.90
CA GLY A 268 -4.87 -16.50 11.91
C GLY A 268 -4.87 -17.32 10.62
N ALA A 269 -5.65 -16.84 9.65
CA ALA A 269 -5.70 -17.42 8.31
C ALA A 269 -4.35 -17.34 7.61
N ASN A 270 -3.99 -18.39 6.87
CA ASN A 270 -2.81 -18.38 6.02
C ASN A 270 -3.20 -17.95 4.59
N TRP A 271 -3.19 -16.64 4.34
CA TRP A 271 -3.45 -16.08 3.00
C TRP A 271 -2.31 -16.34 2.00
N GLY A 272 -1.10 -16.62 2.51
CA GLY A 272 0.10 -16.82 1.68
C GLY A 272 0.55 -15.57 0.93
N ASP A 273 0.22 -14.38 1.44
CA ASP A 273 0.48 -13.11 0.75
C ASP A 273 1.93 -12.67 0.80
N VAL A 274 2.62 -13.04 1.88
CA VAL A 274 4.03 -12.72 2.14
C VAL A 274 4.81 -14.02 2.32
N THR A 275 5.96 -14.12 1.65
CA THR A 275 6.90 -15.23 1.79
C THR A 275 8.18 -14.72 2.46
N TYR A 276 8.74 -15.53 3.38
CA TYR A 276 10.00 -15.23 4.05
C TYR A 276 11.01 -16.37 3.82
N PRO A 277 12.27 -16.07 3.41
CA PRO A 277 12.75 -14.76 2.98
C PRO A 277 12.03 -14.28 1.71
N ASP A 278 11.94 -12.97 1.52
CA ASP A 278 11.39 -12.41 0.28
C ASP A 278 12.27 -12.85 -0.91
N ASN A 279 11.63 -13.47 -1.89
CA ASN A 279 12.22 -13.96 -3.12
C ASN A 279 11.65 -13.24 -4.35
N GLY A 280 10.90 -12.15 -4.16
CA GLY A 280 10.26 -11.39 -5.24
C GLY A 280 9.10 -12.12 -5.92
N THR A 281 8.57 -13.20 -5.31
CA THR A 281 7.42 -13.92 -5.86
C THR A 281 6.18 -13.86 -4.97
N SER A 282 6.27 -13.24 -3.78
CA SER A 282 5.16 -13.04 -2.87
C SER A 282 4.02 -12.25 -3.54
N ARG A 283 2.78 -12.47 -3.10
CA ARG A 283 1.62 -11.73 -3.60
C ARG A 283 1.75 -10.24 -3.30
N ALA A 284 2.28 -9.88 -2.13
CA ALA A 284 2.60 -8.50 -1.78
C ALA A 284 3.54 -7.85 -2.81
N TYR A 285 4.61 -8.56 -3.21
CA TYR A 285 5.51 -8.08 -4.26
C TYR A 285 4.79 -7.97 -5.62
N GLN A 286 3.97 -8.96 -5.97
CA GLN A 286 3.17 -8.92 -7.21
C GLN A 286 2.20 -7.73 -7.23
N TYR A 287 1.58 -7.39 -6.09
CA TYR A 287 0.69 -6.24 -5.96
C TYR A 287 1.46 -4.92 -6.12
N ALA A 288 2.69 -4.83 -5.60
CA ALA A 288 3.54 -3.66 -5.76
C ALA A 288 3.94 -3.45 -7.22
N LYS A 289 4.29 -4.54 -7.92
CA LYS A 289 4.65 -4.50 -9.36
C LYS A 289 3.44 -4.42 -10.29
N TRP A 290 2.24 -4.74 -9.81
CA TRP A 290 1.03 -4.70 -10.61
C TRP A 290 0.74 -3.26 -11.06
N LYS A 291 0.68 -3.09 -12.38
CA LYS A 291 0.41 -1.81 -13.05
C LYS A 291 -0.84 -1.95 -13.92
N ALA A 292 -1.99 -1.60 -13.35
CA ALA A 292 -3.21 -1.38 -14.10
C ALA A 292 -3.57 0.12 -13.96
N GLY A 293 -2.91 0.99 -14.73
CA GLY A 293 -2.99 2.43 -14.49
C GLY A 293 -2.19 2.88 -13.24
N VAL A 294 -2.36 4.15 -12.85
CA VAL A 294 -1.72 4.72 -11.65
C VAL A 294 -2.64 4.47 -10.46
N LYS A 295 -2.60 3.25 -9.91
CA LYS A 295 -3.27 2.93 -8.64
C LYS A 295 -2.80 3.88 -7.54
N GLY A 296 -3.60 4.02 -6.48
CA GLY A 296 -3.25 4.91 -5.37
C GLY A 296 -2.06 4.42 -4.57
N GLY A 297 -1.86 3.11 -4.49
CA GLY A 297 -0.88 2.51 -3.60
C GLY A 297 -1.26 1.10 -3.21
N LEU A 298 -0.78 0.66 -2.05
CA LEU A 298 -1.15 -0.58 -1.38
C LEU A 298 -1.42 -0.34 0.11
N PHE A 299 -2.05 -1.31 0.76
CA PHE A 299 -2.01 -1.40 2.21
C PHE A 299 -1.63 -2.81 2.70
N ALA A 300 -1.16 -2.88 3.94
CA ALA A 300 -0.86 -4.13 4.62
C ALA A 300 -1.71 -4.28 5.89
N TYR A 301 -2.45 -5.38 5.99
CA TYR A 301 -3.08 -5.76 7.25
C TYR A 301 -2.09 -6.46 8.19
N ALA A 302 -2.25 -6.23 9.49
CA ALA A 302 -1.36 -6.71 10.55
C ALA A 302 0.11 -6.31 10.33
N ILE A 303 0.38 -5.03 10.04
CA ILE A 303 1.75 -4.55 9.77
C ILE A 303 2.68 -4.74 10.99
N ASP A 304 2.13 -4.88 12.20
CA ASP A 304 2.87 -5.29 13.40
C ASP A 304 3.55 -6.67 13.26
N ARG A 305 3.17 -7.46 12.25
CA ARG A 305 3.74 -8.77 11.90
C ARG A 305 4.80 -8.70 10.81
N ASP A 306 5.14 -7.51 10.30
CA ASP A 306 6.41 -7.28 9.58
C ASP A 306 7.57 -7.31 10.57
N ILE A 307 7.79 -8.47 11.18
CA ILE A 307 8.91 -8.71 12.07
C ILE A 307 9.91 -9.52 11.26
N PRO A 308 11.14 -9.02 11.04
CA PRO A 308 12.20 -9.87 10.51
C PRO A 308 12.38 -11.00 11.52
N ARG A 309 12.01 -12.24 11.15
CA ARG A 309 12.56 -13.42 11.84
C ARG A 309 14.06 -13.21 11.78
N LYS A 310 14.72 -13.03 12.93
CA LYS A 310 16.14 -12.62 13.05
C LYS A 310 16.94 -13.21 11.88
N THR A 311 17.40 -12.33 10.99
CA THR A 311 17.90 -12.56 9.61
C THR A 311 16.84 -12.43 8.49
N VAL A 312 16.94 -11.29 7.78
CA VAL A 312 16.37 -10.96 6.45
C VAL A 312 15.30 -9.86 6.45
N ILE A 313 15.77 -8.67 6.00
CA ILE A 313 15.14 -7.61 5.18
C ILE A 313 13.63 -7.35 5.42
N SER A 314 13.32 -6.23 6.08
CA SER A 314 11.97 -5.65 6.20
C SER A 314 11.52 -4.93 4.92
N LEU A 315 10.28 -4.42 4.90
CA LEU A 315 9.58 -3.60 3.86
C LEU A 315 10.42 -2.64 2.98
N ARG A 316 11.67 -2.33 3.34
CA ARG A 316 12.63 -1.50 2.59
C ARG A 316 12.90 -1.94 1.14
N ARG A 317 12.42 -3.10 0.68
CA ARG A 317 12.66 -3.61 -0.68
C ARG A 317 11.41 -3.80 -1.56
N ILE A 318 10.21 -3.81 -0.99
CA ILE A 318 8.97 -4.04 -1.76
C ILE A 318 8.61 -2.81 -2.62
N MET A 319 9.05 -1.62 -2.22
CA MET A 319 8.73 -0.35 -2.90
C MET A 319 9.89 0.26 -3.70
N ARG A 320 10.83 -0.55 -4.21
CA ARG A 320 11.84 -0.11 -5.19
C ARG A 320 11.57 -0.67 -6.58
#